data_AF-A0A952Y7T0-F1
#
_entry.id   AF-A0A952Y7T0-F1
#
_cell.length_a   1.000
_cell.length_b   1.000
_cell.length_c   1.000
_cell.angle_alpha   90.00
_cell.angle_beta   90.00
_cell.angle_gamma   90.00
#
_symmetry.space_group_name_H-M   'P 1'
#
loop_
_entity.id
_entity.type
_entity.pdbx_description
1 polymer ?
#
loop_
_entity_poly.entity_id
_entity_poly.type
_entity_poly.pdbx_seq_one_letter_code
_entity_poly.pdbx_strand_id
1 'polypeptide(L)'
;MSDLFVDGSLARGAARQFSRSLAAHARQVEQQLLRVLDGGVDACSAGRPNCKVVRNVVVQLNEMFCDRFSWGWMHNCSGRRYQYALIAPYVFKDEDESTYSIIVGELNGRKPIRYPQVIPIFALSGHATQRLFQRLRTLDQGQVIEELRPSVHLAPTLWRAAEIARVERWPIETKNGFFIAARAERQLLTSAVTWIPKEGVSTRWRRVLEHLNKIPRIYEVGGSGEKLAAEVLKAHTWLRTADGDAGCLQTRLH
;
A
#
# COMPACT_ATOMS: atom_id res chain seq x y z
N MET A 1 9.07 -1.02 31.14
CA MET A 1 8.69 -1.76 29.93
C MET A 1 9.91 -2.55 29.50
N SER A 2 9.84 -3.88 29.53
CA SER A 2 10.93 -4.75 29.09
C SER A 2 11.14 -4.57 27.59
N ASP A 3 12.34 -4.17 27.18
CA ASP A 3 12.75 -4.13 25.79
C ASP A 3 12.69 -5.56 25.21
N LEU A 4 11.68 -5.83 24.38
CA LEU A 4 11.55 -7.11 23.71
C LEU A 4 12.66 -7.22 22.65
N PHE A 5 13.68 -8.03 22.89
CA PHE A 5 14.69 -8.30 21.87
C PHE A 5 14.13 -9.30 20.85
N VAL A 6 13.76 -8.81 19.66
CA VAL A 6 13.38 -9.68 18.54
C VAL A 6 14.64 -10.01 17.75
N ASP A 7 15.15 -11.22 17.92
CA ASP A 7 16.30 -11.69 17.15
C ASP A 7 15.95 -11.97 15.67
N GLY A 8 16.98 -12.21 14.86
CA GLY A 8 16.80 -12.44 13.43
C GLY A 8 16.02 -13.72 13.07
N SER A 9 16.00 -14.73 13.94
CA SER A 9 15.25 -15.97 13.73
C SER A 9 13.76 -15.76 13.99
N LEU A 10 13.42 -15.13 15.13
CA LEU A 10 12.06 -14.75 15.49
C LEU A 10 11.46 -13.81 14.45
N ALA A 11 12.21 -12.81 13.99
CA ALA A 11 11.77 -11.89 12.95
C ALA A 11 11.47 -12.61 11.63
N ARG A 12 12.27 -13.62 11.24
CA ARG A 12 11.98 -14.43 10.03
C ARG A 12 10.71 -15.26 10.19
N GLY A 13 10.54 -15.88 11.35
CA GLY A 13 9.33 -16.64 11.67
C GLY A 13 8.08 -15.76 11.59
N ALA A 14 8.13 -14.59 12.22
CA ALA A 14 7.07 -13.61 12.21
C ALA A 14 6.77 -13.09 10.80
N ALA A 15 7.79 -12.77 10.00
CA ALA A 15 7.62 -12.34 8.61
C ALA A 15 6.92 -13.41 7.75
N ARG A 16 7.32 -14.68 7.86
CA ARG A 16 6.65 -15.78 7.14
C ARG A 16 5.20 -15.99 7.60
N GLN A 17 4.93 -15.83 8.90
CA GLN A 17 3.57 -15.91 9.41
C GLN A 17 2.73 -14.72 8.90
N PHE A 18 3.29 -13.53 8.88
CA PHE A 18 2.66 -12.32 8.38
C PHE A 18 2.31 -12.42 6.90
N SER A 19 3.23 -12.87 6.04
CA SER A 19 2.93 -13.10 4.62
C SER A 19 1.83 -14.13 4.41
N ARG A 20 1.77 -15.18 5.24
CA ARG A 20 0.67 -16.16 5.22
C ARG A 20 -0.66 -15.54 5.67
N SER A 21 -0.67 -14.72 6.72
CA SER A 21 -1.85 -13.97 7.14
C SER A 21 -2.36 -13.06 6.03
N LEU A 22 -1.47 -12.31 5.38
CA LEU A 22 -1.80 -11.43 4.26
C LEU A 22 -2.37 -12.21 3.07
N ALA A 23 -1.77 -13.33 2.70
CA ALA A 23 -2.27 -14.16 1.61
C ALA A 23 -3.63 -14.81 1.92
N ALA A 24 -3.85 -15.23 3.18
CA ALA A 24 -5.16 -15.71 3.62
C ALA A 24 -6.21 -14.59 3.55
N HIS A 25 -5.87 -13.40 4.03
CA HIS A 25 -6.76 -12.25 4.01
C HIS A 25 -7.07 -11.77 2.59
N ALA A 26 -6.08 -11.72 1.70
CA ALA A 26 -6.24 -11.40 0.29
C ALA A 26 -7.28 -12.30 -0.39
N ARG A 27 -7.19 -13.62 -0.17
CA ARG A 27 -8.18 -14.59 -0.69
C ARG A 27 -9.57 -14.35 -0.12
N GLN A 28 -9.68 -14.01 1.16
CA GLN A 28 -10.96 -13.69 1.78
C GLN A 28 -11.58 -12.43 1.15
N VAL A 29 -10.80 -11.37 0.97
CA VAL A 29 -11.25 -10.12 0.34
C VAL A 29 -11.68 -10.36 -1.10
N GLU A 30 -10.90 -11.10 -1.88
CA GLU A 30 -11.23 -11.46 -3.26
C GLU A 30 -12.56 -12.24 -3.33
N GLN A 31 -12.72 -13.27 -2.49
CA GLN A 31 -13.96 -14.05 -2.43
C GLN A 31 -15.16 -13.23 -1.94
N GLN A 32 -14.97 -12.30 -0.99
CA GLN A 32 -16.04 -11.41 -0.55
C GLN A 32 -16.44 -10.45 -1.67
N LEU A 33 -15.47 -9.84 -2.35
CA LEU A 33 -15.70 -8.91 -3.44
C LEU A 33 -16.45 -9.58 -4.60
N LEU A 34 -16.01 -10.76 -5.02
CA LEU A 34 -16.67 -11.52 -6.09
C LEU A 34 -18.11 -11.87 -5.68
N ARG A 35 -18.33 -12.39 -4.47
CA ARG A 35 -19.70 -12.69 -3.98
C ARG A 35 -20.63 -11.49 -4.01
N VAL A 36 -20.15 -10.32 -3.57
CA VAL A 36 -20.93 -9.08 -3.57
C VAL A 36 -21.28 -8.64 -5.00
N LEU A 37 -20.31 -8.69 -5.91
CA LEU A 37 -20.49 -8.26 -7.29
C LEU A 37 -21.34 -9.24 -8.10
N ASP A 38 -21.06 -10.54 -8.00
CA ASP A 38 -21.80 -11.62 -8.66
C ASP A 38 -23.27 -11.63 -8.21
N GLY A 39 -23.51 -11.53 -6.89
CA GLY A 39 -24.87 -11.42 -6.36
C GLY A 39 -25.62 -10.18 -6.89
N GLY A 40 -24.89 -9.09 -7.18
CA GLY A 40 -25.45 -7.93 -7.85
C GLY A 40 -25.74 -8.17 -9.34
N VAL A 41 -24.84 -8.83 -10.07
CA VAL A 41 -25.02 -9.18 -11.48
C VAL A 41 -26.21 -10.13 -11.65
N ASP A 42 -26.31 -11.15 -10.82
CA ASP A 42 -27.40 -12.13 -10.82
C ASP A 42 -28.75 -11.46 -10.51
N ALA A 43 -28.78 -10.55 -9.53
CA ALA A 43 -29.98 -9.79 -9.19
C ALA A 43 -30.46 -8.90 -10.36
N CYS A 44 -29.54 -8.23 -11.06
CA CYS A 44 -29.87 -7.46 -12.26
C CYS A 44 -30.41 -8.39 -13.37
N SER A 45 -29.77 -9.54 -13.56
CA SER A 45 -30.16 -10.54 -14.59
C SER A 45 -31.53 -11.15 -14.30
N ALA A 46 -31.91 -11.28 -13.03
CA ALA A 46 -33.23 -11.71 -12.58
C ALA A 46 -34.30 -10.60 -12.67
N GLY A 47 -34.00 -9.45 -13.28
CA GLY A 47 -34.96 -8.37 -13.52
C GLY A 47 -35.16 -7.41 -12.34
N ARG A 48 -34.35 -7.49 -11.27
CA ARG A 48 -34.45 -6.50 -10.17
C ARG A 48 -33.98 -5.12 -10.65
N PRO A 49 -34.60 -4.01 -10.22
CA PRO A 49 -34.18 -2.68 -10.61
C PRO A 49 -32.73 -2.37 -10.20
N ASN A 50 -31.87 -2.02 -11.16
CA ASN A 50 -30.44 -1.73 -10.95
C ASN A 50 -30.18 -0.73 -9.82
N CYS A 51 -31.05 0.27 -9.62
CA CYS A 51 -30.88 1.25 -8.54
C CYS A 51 -31.01 0.64 -7.14
N LYS A 52 -31.86 -0.37 -6.94
CA LYS A 52 -32.00 -1.10 -5.68
C LYS A 52 -30.83 -2.05 -5.48
N VAL A 53 -30.42 -2.74 -6.55
CA VAL A 53 -29.27 -3.66 -6.53
C VAL A 53 -27.99 -2.90 -6.18
N VAL A 54 -27.70 -1.79 -6.88
CA VAL A 54 -26.51 -0.96 -6.61
C VAL A 54 -26.48 -0.44 -5.18
N ARG A 55 -27.62 -0.03 -4.62
CA ARG A 55 -27.67 0.41 -3.22
C ARG A 55 -27.26 -0.69 -2.24
N ASN A 56 -27.71 -1.93 -2.48
CA ASN A 56 -27.32 -3.07 -1.64
C ASN A 56 -25.84 -3.41 -1.80
N VAL A 57 -25.32 -3.41 -3.03
CA VAL A 57 -23.90 -3.63 -3.32
C VAL A 57 -23.05 -2.56 -2.62
N VAL A 58 -23.46 -1.29 -2.66
CA VAL A 58 -22.78 -0.19 -1.95
C VAL A 58 -22.69 -0.43 -0.44
N VAL A 59 -23.77 -0.90 0.19
CA VAL A 59 -23.76 -1.22 1.64
C VAL A 59 -22.75 -2.33 1.92
N GLN A 60 -22.79 -3.42 1.16
CA GLN A 60 -21.87 -4.56 1.34
C GLN A 60 -20.40 -4.19 1.08
N LEU A 61 -20.14 -3.36 0.07
CA LEU A 61 -18.78 -2.86 -0.18
C LEU A 61 -18.27 -1.95 0.95
N ASN A 62 -19.13 -1.09 1.51
CA ASN A 62 -18.74 -0.25 2.65
C ASN A 62 -18.35 -1.08 3.88
N GLU A 63 -19.02 -2.20 4.13
CA GLU A 63 -18.66 -3.13 5.21
C GLU A 63 -17.25 -3.71 5.03
N MET A 64 -16.79 -3.87 3.78
CA MET A 64 -15.43 -4.34 3.47
C MET A 64 -14.34 -3.28 3.69
N PHE A 65 -14.68 -1.99 3.83
CA PHE A 65 -13.70 -0.90 3.93
C PHE A 65 -13.16 -0.68 5.35
N CYS A 66 -13.74 -1.36 6.34
CA CYS A 66 -13.43 -1.17 7.76
C CYS A 66 -12.67 -2.36 8.39
N ASP A 67 -11.98 -3.17 7.59
CA ASP A 67 -11.17 -4.28 8.12
C ASP A 67 -9.76 -3.81 8.55
N ARG A 68 -9.09 -4.61 9.40
CA ARG A 68 -7.73 -4.35 9.87
C ARG A 68 -6.72 -4.24 8.72
N PHE A 69 -6.87 -5.06 7.67
CA PHE A 69 -5.90 -5.18 6.58
C PHE A 69 -6.30 -4.42 5.31
N SER A 70 -7.52 -3.88 5.24
CA SER A 70 -8.02 -3.19 4.07
C SER A 70 -8.48 -1.77 4.42
N TRP A 71 -8.38 -0.87 3.45
CA TRP A 71 -8.82 0.52 3.59
C TRP A 71 -9.50 0.95 2.31
N GLY A 72 -10.65 1.59 2.41
CA GLY A 72 -11.38 2.00 1.22
C GLY A 72 -12.05 3.35 1.37
N TRP A 73 -12.49 3.87 0.23
CA TRP A 73 -13.37 5.02 0.16
C TRP A 73 -14.39 4.81 -0.95
N MET A 74 -15.52 5.50 -0.80
CA MET A 74 -16.55 5.56 -1.83
C MET A 74 -17.08 6.98 -1.94
N HIS A 75 -17.17 7.44 -3.18
CA HIS A 75 -17.68 8.75 -3.52
C HIS A 75 -18.99 8.60 -4.30
N ASN A 76 -20.03 9.28 -3.82
CA ASN A 76 -21.31 9.36 -4.50
C ASN A 76 -21.27 10.51 -5.51
N CYS A 77 -20.98 10.21 -6.78
CA CYS A 77 -20.86 11.21 -7.84
C CYS A 77 -22.21 11.81 -8.27
N SER A 78 -23.28 11.04 -8.09
CA SER A 78 -24.68 11.40 -8.31
C SER A 78 -25.49 10.29 -7.64
N GLY A 79 -26.67 10.52 -7.06
CA GLY A 79 -27.37 9.50 -6.22
C GLY A 79 -27.61 8.09 -6.80
N ARG A 80 -27.20 7.82 -8.05
CA ARG A 80 -27.18 6.53 -8.74
C ARG A 80 -25.80 6.10 -9.28
N ARG A 81 -24.73 6.85 -9.05
CA ARG A 81 -23.36 6.60 -9.53
C ARG A 81 -22.38 6.72 -8.37
N TYR A 82 -21.64 5.65 -8.12
CA TYR A 82 -20.66 5.56 -7.05
C TYR A 82 -19.32 5.18 -7.63
N GLN A 83 -18.27 5.89 -7.26
CA GLN A 83 -16.89 5.49 -7.50
C GLN A 83 -16.32 4.99 -6.19
N TYR A 84 -15.56 3.90 -6.23
CA TYR A 84 -14.93 3.36 -5.03
C TYR A 84 -13.50 2.92 -5.32
N ALA A 85 -12.69 2.94 -4.27
CA ALA A 85 -11.39 2.31 -4.26
C ALA A 85 -11.20 1.56 -2.94
N LEU A 86 -10.67 0.34 -3.04
CA LEU A 86 -10.31 -0.51 -1.91
C LEU A 86 -8.83 -0.86 -2.02
N ILE A 87 -8.05 -0.50 -1.02
CA ILE A 87 -6.68 -0.95 -0.83
C ILE A 87 -6.73 -2.21 0.01
N ALA A 88 -6.22 -3.31 -0.52
CA ALA A 88 -6.18 -4.59 0.19
C ALA A 88 -4.96 -5.40 -0.24
N PRO A 89 -4.52 -6.36 0.60
CA PRO A 89 -3.59 -7.40 0.19
C PRO A 89 -4.17 -8.16 -1.01
N TYR A 90 -3.33 -8.52 -1.97
CA TYR A 90 -3.72 -9.27 -3.15
C TYR A 90 -2.67 -10.33 -3.47
N VAL A 91 -3.11 -11.55 -3.77
CA VAL A 91 -2.19 -12.64 -4.17
C VAL A 91 -2.11 -12.65 -5.68
N PHE A 92 -0.94 -12.30 -6.22
CA PHE A 92 -0.63 -12.63 -7.60
C PHE A 92 -0.01 -14.02 -7.62
N LYS A 93 -0.47 -14.85 -8.57
CA LYS A 93 0.20 -16.13 -8.84
C LYS A 93 1.64 -15.80 -9.24
N ASP A 94 2.59 -16.58 -8.71
CA ASP A 94 4.04 -16.51 -9.00
C ASP A 94 4.85 -15.44 -8.24
N GLU A 95 4.31 -14.80 -7.20
CA GLU A 95 5.06 -13.85 -6.36
C GLU A 95 5.31 -14.39 -4.94
N ASP A 96 6.59 -14.42 -4.53
CA ASP A 96 7.01 -14.64 -3.13
C ASP A 96 6.84 -13.39 -2.25
N GLU A 97 6.36 -12.29 -2.84
CA GLU A 97 6.19 -10.99 -2.18
C GLU A 97 4.75 -10.80 -1.69
N SER A 98 4.62 -10.07 -0.57
CA SER A 98 3.32 -9.67 -0.07
C SER A 98 2.89 -8.36 -0.75
N THR A 99 1.94 -8.44 -1.68
CA THR A 99 1.53 -7.30 -2.50
C THR A 99 0.22 -6.69 -2.02
N TYR A 100 0.18 -5.36 -1.93
CA TYR A 100 -1.04 -4.57 -1.81
C TYR A 100 -1.46 -4.05 -3.18
N SER A 101 -2.76 -4.08 -3.42
CA SER A 101 -3.39 -3.58 -4.64
C SER A 101 -4.47 -2.56 -4.32
N ILE A 102 -4.71 -1.65 -5.26
CA ILE A 102 -5.91 -0.83 -5.31
C ILE A 102 -6.90 -1.52 -6.24
N ILE A 103 -8.10 -1.77 -5.72
CA ILE A 103 -9.25 -2.29 -6.43
C ILE A 103 -10.18 -1.10 -6.68
N VAL A 104 -10.25 -0.63 -7.93
CA VAL A 104 -11.04 0.55 -8.32
C VAL A 104 -12.24 0.13 -9.14
N GLY A 105 -13.41 0.66 -8.81
CA GLY A 105 -14.62 0.38 -9.59
C GLY A 105 -15.60 1.54 -9.65
N GLU A 106 -16.56 1.40 -10.55
CA GLU A 106 -17.70 2.30 -10.68
C GLU A 106 -18.99 1.47 -10.67
N LEU A 107 -19.92 1.86 -9.80
CA LEU A 107 -21.28 1.35 -9.79
C LEU A 107 -22.22 2.40 -10.36
N ASN A 108 -23.09 1.99 -11.27
CA ASN A 108 -24.04 2.90 -11.92
C ASN A 108 -25.40 2.23 -12.00
N GLY A 109 -26.41 2.77 -11.30
CA GLY A 109 -27.77 2.25 -11.27
C GLY A 109 -28.53 2.35 -12.60
N ARG A 110 -27.90 2.81 -13.68
CA ARG A 110 -28.42 2.76 -15.06
C ARG A 110 -27.66 1.77 -15.96
N LYS A 111 -26.56 1.20 -15.50
CA LYS A 111 -25.72 0.27 -16.27
C LYS A 111 -25.61 -1.07 -15.53
N PRO A 112 -25.26 -2.16 -16.22
CA PRO A 112 -24.86 -3.40 -15.55
C PRO A 112 -23.66 -3.16 -14.63
N ILE A 113 -23.59 -3.94 -13.56
CA ILE A 113 -22.43 -3.97 -12.67
C ILE A 113 -21.22 -4.50 -13.46
N ARG A 114 -20.06 -3.87 -13.24
CA ARG A 114 -18.80 -4.26 -13.87
C ARG A 114 -17.82 -4.69 -12.80
N TYR A 115 -16.98 -5.66 -13.14
CA TYR A 115 -15.87 -6.04 -12.27
C TYR A 115 -14.86 -4.88 -12.17
N PRO A 116 -14.28 -4.67 -10.97
CA PRO A 116 -13.31 -3.62 -10.75
C PRO A 116 -11.98 -3.93 -11.44
N GLN A 117 -11.20 -2.86 -11.62
CA GLN A 117 -9.80 -2.98 -11.98
C GLN A 117 -8.96 -3.24 -10.73
N VAL A 118 -8.07 -4.21 -10.79
CA VAL A 118 -7.07 -4.47 -9.74
C VAL A 118 -5.72 -3.95 -10.21
N ILE A 119 -5.11 -3.07 -9.40
CA ILE A 119 -3.84 -2.41 -9.73
C ILE A 119 -2.86 -2.69 -8.58
N PRO A 120 -1.77 -3.46 -8.79
CA PRO A 120 -0.74 -3.65 -7.77
C PRO A 120 -0.02 -2.32 -7.52
N ILE A 121 0.23 -1.98 -6.26
CA ILE A 121 0.83 -0.68 -5.89
C ILE A 121 2.04 -0.79 -4.97
N PHE A 122 2.07 -1.78 -4.09
CA PHE A 122 3.13 -1.89 -3.09
C PHE A 122 3.44 -3.34 -2.77
N ALA A 123 4.65 -3.80 -3.10
CA ALA A 123 5.13 -5.13 -2.78
C ALA A 123 6.13 -5.07 -1.62
N LEU A 124 5.95 -5.97 -0.65
CA LEU A 124 6.90 -6.19 0.43
C LEU A 124 7.69 -7.48 0.17
N SER A 125 9.00 -7.32 0.01
CA SER A 125 9.92 -8.45 0.06
C SER A 125 9.93 -9.09 1.46
N GLY A 126 10.25 -10.39 1.51
CA GLY A 126 10.44 -11.09 2.78
C GLY A 126 11.56 -10.47 3.63
N HIS A 127 12.60 -9.93 3.00
CA HIS A 127 13.70 -9.24 3.68
C HIS A 127 13.22 -7.93 4.33
N ALA A 128 12.50 -7.09 3.60
CA ALA A 128 11.95 -5.84 4.14
C ALA A 128 11.00 -6.11 5.32
N THR A 129 10.14 -7.12 5.17
CA THR A 129 9.22 -7.57 6.23
C THR A 129 9.99 -8.06 7.46
N GLN A 130 11.01 -8.90 7.30
CA GLN A 130 11.85 -9.36 8.41
C GLN A 130 12.50 -8.17 9.13
N ARG A 131 13.09 -7.23 8.38
CA ARG A 131 13.74 -6.04 8.97
C ARG A 131 12.75 -5.17 9.74
N LEU A 132 11.52 -5.06 9.25
CA LEU A 132 10.45 -4.34 9.91
C LEU A 132 10.13 -4.95 11.28
N PHE A 133 9.82 -6.25 11.35
CA PHE A 133 9.55 -6.94 12.63
C PHE A 133 10.74 -6.83 13.59
N GLN A 134 11.96 -7.08 13.09
CA GLN A 134 13.17 -7.03 13.90
C GLN A 134 13.40 -5.65 14.52
N ARG A 135 13.32 -4.59 13.70
CA ARG A 135 13.70 -3.24 14.13
C ARG A 135 12.59 -2.48 14.82
N LEU A 136 11.32 -2.81 14.57
CA LEU A 136 10.20 -2.38 15.41
C LEU A 136 10.15 -3.12 16.76
N ARG A 137 10.91 -4.21 16.92
CA ARG A 137 10.95 -5.02 18.13
C ARG A 137 9.56 -5.54 18.55
N THR A 138 8.76 -5.92 17.56
CA THR A 138 7.40 -6.41 17.79
C THR A 138 7.17 -7.72 17.07
N LEU A 139 6.26 -8.53 17.58
CA LEU A 139 5.68 -9.70 16.89
C LEU A 139 4.19 -9.47 16.56
N ASP A 140 3.64 -8.31 16.95
CA ASP A 140 2.25 -7.97 16.69
C ASP A 140 2.07 -7.54 15.23
N GLN A 141 1.34 -8.37 14.48
CA GLN A 141 1.01 -8.09 13.09
C GLN A 141 0.21 -6.79 12.92
N GLY A 142 -0.58 -6.37 13.90
CA GLY A 142 -1.34 -5.12 13.83
C GLY A 142 -0.45 -3.91 13.87
N GLN A 143 0.52 -3.88 14.77
CA GLN A 143 1.51 -2.80 14.82
C GLN A 143 2.27 -2.70 13.50
N VAL A 144 2.62 -3.85 12.91
CA VAL A 144 3.24 -3.90 11.58
C VAL A 144 2.31 -3.32 10.51
N ILE A 145 1.02 -3.67 10.50
CA ILE A 145 0.06 -3.10 9.54
C ILE A 145 -0.10 -1.58 9.69
N GLU A 146 -0.20 -1.10 10.92
CA GLU A 146 -0.25 0.35 11.21
C GLU A 146 1.03 1.06 10.74
N GLU A 147 2.19 0.41 10.86
CA GLU A 147 3.46 0.92 10.36
C GLU A 147 3.47 1.00 8.82
N LEU A 148 2.93 -0.02 8.14
CA LEU A 148 2.89 -0.12 6.68
C LEU A 148 1.90 0.85 6.02
N ARG A 149 0.77 1.13 6.69
CA ARG A 149 -0.35 1.88 6.11
C ARG A 149 0.08 3.18 5.41
N PRO A 150 0.87 4.09 6.02
CA PRO A 150 1.31 5.32 5.34
C PRO A 150 2.06 5.05 4.03
N SER A 151 2.93 4.05 4.00
CA SER A 151 3.68 3.69 2.80
C SER A 151 2.78 3.16 1.69
N VAL A 152 1.84 2.28 2.00
CA VAL A 152 0.90 1.76 1.00
C VAL A 152 0.12 2.89 0.32
N HIS A 153 -0.32 3.90 1.09
CA HIS A 153 -1.04 5.06 0.54
C HIS A 153 -0.16 6.03 -0.26
N LEU A 154 1.13 6.14 0.07
CA LEU A 154 2.07 7.01 -0.65
C LEU A 154 2.64 6.35 -1.92
N ALA A 155 2.61 5.01 -2.01
CA ALA A 155 3.31 4.27 -3.05
C ALA A 155 2.93 4.71 -4.49
N PRO A 156 1.65 4.89 -4.86
CA PRO A 156 1.31 5.32 -6.22
C PRO A 156 1.81 6.73 -6.56
N THR A 157 1.67 7.66 -5.61
CA THR A 157 2.13 9.05 -5.76
C THR A 157 3.64 9.10 -5.94
N LEU A 158 4.38 8.36 -5.10
CA LEU A 158 5.84 8.34 -5.15
C LEU A 158 6.37 7.56 -6.36
N TRP A 159 5.68 6.53 -6.83
CA TRP A 159 6.05 5.83 -8.06
C TRP A 159 6.00 6.79 -9.27
N ARG A 160 4.90 7.55 -9.41
CA ARG A 160 4.76 8.54 -10.50
C ARG A 160 5.74 9.69 -10.35
N ALA A 161 5.94 10.16 -9.12
CA ALA A 161 6.94 11.18 -8.83
C ALA A 161 8.35 10.70 -9.21
N ALA A 162 8.67 9.44 -8.92
CA ALA A 162 9.93 8.82 -9.28
C ALA A 162 10.11 8.73 -10.80
N GLU A 163 9.03 8.42 -11.53
CA GLU A 163 8.97 8.48 -12.99
C GLU A 163 9.33 9.87 -13.53
N ILE A 164 8.64 10.89 -13.04
CA ILE A 164 8.87 12.30 -13.41
C ILE A 164 10.29 12.76 -13.04
N ALA A 165 10.80 12.31 -11.89
CA ALA A 165 12.11 12.68 -11.37
C ALA A 165 13.27 11.85 -11.97
N ARG A 166 12.94 10.78 -12.72
CA ARG A 166 13.88 9.78 -13.24
C ARG A 166 14.80 9.21 -12.14
N VAL A 167 14.21 8.83 -11.01
CA VAL A 167 14.91 8.11 -9.93
C VAL A 167 14.52 6.64 -9.94
N GLU A 168 15.49 5.78 -9.65
CA GLU A 168 15.29 4.32 -9.56
C GLU A 168 14.94 3.85 -8.15
N ARG A 169 15.45 4.57 -7.14
CA ARG A 169 15.19 4.30 -5.72
C ARG A 169 14.71 5.55 -5.01
N TRP A 170 13.80 5.39 -4.08
CA TRP A 170 13.28 6.50 -3.28
C TRP A 170 12.86 6.04 -1.88
N PRO A 171 12.94 6.92 -0.88
CA PRO A 171 12.36 6.63 0.42
C PRO A 171 10.84 6.70 0.33
N ILE A 172 10.17 5.79 1.04
CA ILE A 172 8.74 5.84 1.28
C ILE A 172 8.46 5.74 2.77
N GLU A 173 7.76 6.74 3.28
CA GLU A 173 7.65 6.95 4.71
C GLU A 173 6.66 5.98 5.38
N THR A 174 7.02 5.56 6.58
CA THR A 174 6.17 4.84 7.54
C THR A 174 6.00 5.67 8.80
N LYS A 175 5.22 5.20 9.77
CA LYS A 175 4.95 5.94 11.01
C LYS A 175 6.25 6.25 11.78
N ASN A 176 7.08 5.24 12.03
CA ASN A 176 8.31 5.29 12.82
C ASN A 176 9.60 5.15 11.99
N GLY A 177 9.49 4.80 10.70
CA GLY A 177 10.64 4.61 9.81
C GLY A 177 10.40 5.06 8.38
N PHE A 178 11.11 4.44 7.45
CA PHE A 178 10.83 4.49 6.01
C PHE A 178 11.38 3.25 5.34
N PHE A 179 10.80 2.87 4.20
CA PHE A 179 11.41 1.90 3.31
C PHE A 179 12.29 2.59 2.27
N ILE A 180 13.36 1.92 1.87
CA ILE A 180 13.95 2.15 0.56
C ILE A 180 13.14 1.36 -0.45
N ALA A 181 12.54 2.06 -1.39
CA ALA A 181 11.71 1.49 -2.42
C ALA A 181 12.35 1.63 -3.80
N ALA A 182 11.94 0.76 -4.73
CA ALA A 182 12.35 0.79 -6.12
C ALA A 182 11.16 0.47 -7.04
N ARG A 183 11.31 0.73 -8.34
CA ARG A 183 10.32 0.27 -9.33
C ARG A 183 10.42 -1.24 -9.47
N ALA A 184 9.28 -1.91 -9.43
CA ALA A 184 9.16 -3.26 -9.94
C ALA A 184 8.88 -3.23 -11.45
N GLU A 185 8.98 -4.39 -12.09
CA GLU A 185 8.75 -4.55 -13.54
C GLU A 185 7.29 -4.24 -13.96
N ARG A 186 6.34 -4.32 -13.02
CA ARG A 186 4.92 -4.03 -13.26
C ARG A 186 4.64 -2.53 -13.16
N GLN A 187 3.76 -2.04 -14.05
CA GLN A 187 3.33 -0.63 -14.05
C GLN A 187 2.72 -0.25 -12.68
N LEU A 188 3.11 0.92 -12.16
CA LEU A 188 2.70 1.46 -10.84
C LEU A 188 3.14 0.68 -9.60
N LEU A 189 3.84 -0.45 -9.74
CA LEU A 189 4.26 -1.25 -8.59
C LEU A 189 5.56 -0.72 -7.97
N THR A 190 5.48 -0.40 -6.69
CA THR A 190 6.61 -0.03 -5.84
C THR A 190 7.05 -1.26 -5.02
N SER A 191 8.30 -1.68 -5.13
CA SER A 191 8.85 -2.76 -4.29
C SER A 191 9.65 -2.18 -3.12
N ALA A 192 9.32 -2.60 -1.89
CA ALA A 192 10.04 -2.25 -0.68
C ALA A 192 11.20 -3.22 -0.45
N VAL A 193 12.42 -2.67 -0.48
CA VAL A 193 13.67 -3.44 -0.42
C VAL A 193 14.13 -3.65 1.02
N THR A 194 14.09 -2.59 1.84
CA THR A 194 14.51 -2.64 3.25
C THR A 194 13.83 -1.55 4.05
N TRP A 195 13.68 -1.74 5.37
CA TRP A 195 13.08 -0.77 6.29
C TRP A 195 14.12 -0.20 7.25
N ILE A 196 14.10 1.12 7.45
CA ILE A 196 15.05 1.86 8.28
C ILE A 196 14.25 2.68 9.32
N PRO A 197 14.57 2.57 10.63
CA PRO A 197 13.94 3.38 11.66
C PRO A 197 14.36 4.85 11.50
N LYS A 198 13.50 5.80 11.88
CA LYS A 198 13.85 7.24 11.91
C LYS A 198 14.86 7.57 13.02
N GLU A 199 14.91 6.75 14.06
CA GLU A 199 15.87 6.92 15.14
C GLU A 199 17.31 6.74 14.62
N GLY A 200 18.20 7.67 14.97
CA GLY A 200 19.62 7.59 14.61
C GLY A 200 19.94 7.94 13.14
N VAL A 201 18.97 8.33 12.32
CA VAL A 201 19.25 8.74 10.93
C VAL A 201 19.96 10.09 10.86
N SER A 202 20.83 10.25 9.87
CA SER A 202 21.56 11.49 9.65
C SER A 202 20.62 12.66 9.34
N THR A 203 21.08 13.89 9.59
CA THR A 203 20.35 15.12 9.24
C THR A 203 19.94 15.17 7.76
N ARG A 204 20.74 14.53 6.89
CA ARG A 204 20.46 14.40 5.46
C ARG A 204 19.15 13.63 5.21
N TRP A 205 19.02 12.44 5.80
CA TRP A 205 17.80 11.62 5.68
C TRP A 205 16.60 12.30 6.33
N ARG A 206 16.80 12.92 7.49
CA ARG A 206 15.71 13.62 8.20
C ARG A 206 15.04 14.69 7.34
N ARG A 207 15.83 15.53 6.65
CA ARG A 207 15.30 16.55 5.73
C ARG A 207 14.46 15.96 4.59
N VAL A 208 14.88 14.81 4.03
CA VAL A 208 14.09 14.14 2.99
C VAL A 208 12.74 13.72 3.53
N LEU A 209 12.72 13.06 4.70
CA LEU A 209 11.47 12.60 5.34
C LEU A 209 10.56 13.76 5.74
N GLU A 210 11.11 14.86 6.25
CA GLU A 210 10.35 16.09 6.54
C GLU A 210 9.68 16.66 5.29
N HIS A 211 10.32 16.59 4.13
CA HIS A 211 9.73 17.01 2.87
C HIS A 211 8.69 16.02 2.35
N LEU A 212 8.96 14.71 2.45
CA LEU A 212 8.02 13.67 2.02
C LEU A 212 6.72 13.67 2.84
N ASN A 213 6.79 13.96 4.13
CA ASN A 213 5.61 14.09 5.00
C ASN A 213 4.63 15.17 4.55
N LYS A 214 5.07 16.14 3.75
CA LYS A 214 4.22 17.22 3.23
C LYS A 214 3.46 16.82 1.97
N ILE A 215 3.75 15.65 1.40
CA ILE A 215 3.10 15.16 0.18
C ILE A 215 1.68 14.67 0.55
N PRO A 216 0.64 15.19 -0.13
CA PRO A 216 -0.71 14.70 0.04
C PRO A 216 -0.82 13.20 -0.23
N ARG A 217 -1.54 12.50 0.63
CA ARG A 217 -1.77 11.06 0.48
C ARG A 217 -2.86 10.80 -0.56
N ILE A 218 -3.00 9.56 -1.05
CA ILE A 218 -3.91 9.23 -2.17
C ILE A 218 -5.40 9.59 -1.93
N TYR A 219 -5.82 9.76 -0.68
CA TYR A 219 -7.17 10.20 -0.30
C TYR A 219 -7.33 11.73 -0.22
N GLU A 220 -6.25 12.48 -0.28
CA GLU A 220 -6.23 13.95 -0.27
C GLU A 220 -6.15 14.45 -1.72
N VAL A 221 -7.34 14.65 -2.31
CA VAL A 221 -7.54 14.87 -3.74
C VAL A 221 -6.85 16.14 -4.25
N GLY A 222 -6.04 15.96 -5.31
CA GLY A 222 -5.52 17.02 -6.17
C GLY A 222 -4.13 16.68 -6.68
N GLY A 223 -3.97 16.43 -8.00
CA GLY A 223 -2.72 15.97 -8.66
C GLY A 223 -1.44 16.81 -8.47
N SER A 224 -1.46 17.78 -7.54
CA SER A 224 -0.30 18.49 -7.00
C SER A 224 0.71 17.59 -6.26
N GLY A 225 0.25 16.48 -5.66
CA GLY A 225 1.10 15.63 -4.84
C GLY A 225 2.26 14.99 -5.60
N GLU A 226 2.03 14.54 -6.84
CA GLU A 226 3.07 13.91 -7.68
C GLU A 226 4.15 14.92 -8.10
N LYS A 227 3.76 16.16 -8.40
CA LYS A 227 4.72 17.22 -8.78
C LYS A 227 5.58 17.64 -7.60
N LEU A 228 4.95 17.90 -6.44
CA LEU A 228 5.66 18.22 -5.20
C LEU A 228 6.61 17.09 -4.81
N ALA A 229 6.14 15.85 -4.86
CA ALA A 229 6.97 14.67 -4.62
C ALA A 229 8.15 14.59 -5.59
N ALA A 230 7.92 14.85 -6.89
CA ALA A 230 8.98 14.82 -7.88
C ALA A 230 10.02 15.92 -7.64
N GLU A 231 9.60 17.11 -7.19
CA GLU A 231 10.51 18.20 -6.79
C GLU A 231 11.37 17.81 -5.60
N VAL A 232 10.79 17.17 -4.58
CA VAL A 232 11.55 16.64 -3.44
C VAL A 232 12.58 15.61 -3.90
N LEU A 233 12.17 14.64 -4.73
CA LEU A 233 13.09 13.63 -5.27
C LEU A 233 14.19 14.24 -6.16
N LYS A 234 13.89 15.30 -6.91
CA LYS A 234 14.86 16.05 -7.73
C LYS A 234 15.85 16.84 -6.88
N ALA A 235 15.40 17.43 -5.77
CA ALA A 235 16.23 18.24 -4.88
C ALA A 235 17.28 17.41 -4.12
N HIS A 236 17.05 16.10 -3.97
CA HIS A 236 17.95 15.19 -3.28
C HIS A 236 18.72 14.30 -4.26
N THR A 237 19.59 14.93 -5.07
CA THR A 237 20.30 14.31 -6.21
C THR A 237 21.09 13.05 -5.88
N TRP A 238 21.52 12.88 -4.63
CA TRP A 238 22.21 11.68 -4.15
C TRP A 238 21.33 10.44 -4.03
N LEU A 239 20.01 10.58 -4.10
CA LEU A 239 19.08 9.45 -4.24
C LEU A 239 19.14 8.84 -5.66
N ARG A 240 19.73 9.55 -6.65
CA ARG A 240 19.80 9.12 -8.06
C ARG A 240 20.95 8.18 -8.35
N THR A 241 22.02 8.24 -7.57
CA THR A 241 23.17 7.36 -7.77
C THR A 241 22.82 5.98 -7.21
N ALA A 242 23.07 4.92 -7.99
CA ALA A 242 22.90 3.53 -7.55
C ALA A 242 23.64 3.23 -6.21
N ASP A 243 24.66 4.04 -5.91
CA ASP A 243 25.51 4.03 -4.72
C ASP A 243 25.09 4.99 -3.60
N GLY A 244 23.87 5.55 -3.63
CA GLY A 244 23.37 6.48 -2.62
C GLY A 244 23.33 5.88 -1.20
N ASP A 245 24.47 5.86 -0.52
CA ASP A 245 24.71 5.48 0.88
C ASP A 245 24.35 4.04 1.31
N ALA A 246 24.27 3.07 0.40
CA ALA A 246 24.23 1.65 0.82
C ALA A 246 25.48 1.28 1.66
N GLY A 247 26.63 1.89 1.37
CA GLY A 247 27.86 1.74 2.15
C GLY A 247 27.88 2.52 3.48
N CYS A 248 27.21 3.68 3.56
CA CYS A 248 27.23 4.52 4.77
C CYS A 248 26.18 4.07 5.82
N LEU A 249 25.12 3.39 5.39
CA LEU A 249 24.13 2.77 6.28
C LEU A 249 24.61 1.44 6.90
N GLN A 250 25.57 0.75 6.28
CA GLN A 250 26.16 -0.48 6.84
C GLN A 250 27.20 -0.19 7.93
N THR A 251 27.91 0.94 7.88
CA THR A 251 29.02 1.23 8.81
C THR A 251 28.61 1.77 10.17
N ARG A 252 27.31 2.08 10.40
CA ARG A 252 26.82 2.63 11.68
C ARG A 252 25.72 1.79 12.35
N LEU A 253 25.40 0.62 11.81
CA LEU A 253 24.33 -0.27 12.31
C LEU A 253 24.86 -1.63 12.80
N HIS A 254 26.16 -1.70 13.11
CA HIS A 254 26.79 -2.79 13.84
C HIS A 254 27.24 -2.30 15.22
#